data_AF-G9YSE4-F1
#
_entry.id   AF-G9YSE4-F1
#
_cell.length_a   1.000
_cell.length_b   1.000
_cell.length_c   1.000
_cell.angle_alpha   90.00
_cell.angle_beta   90.00
_cell.angle_gamma   90.00
#
_symmetry.space_group_name_H-M   'P 1'
#
loop_
_entity.id
_entity.type
_entity.pdbx_description
1 polymer ?
#
loop_
_entity_poly.entity_id
_entity_poly.type
_entity_poly.pdbx_seq_one_letter_code
_entity_poly.pdbx_strand_id
1 'polypeptide(L)' 'MNLPVIEAERIKRGVSRDGLASLLGVSRRTIQNWQNGTTDMPLSKLVCLSKEWGCSVDYLLGIQPDQTGA' A
#
# COMPACT_ATOMS: atom_id res chain seq x y z
N MET A 1 7.11 7.28 -1.94
CA MET A 1 7.36 6.05 -1.17
C MET A 1 7.37 4.78 -2.05
N ASN A 2 8.41 3.95 -2.05
CA ASN A 2 8.29 2.63 -2.71
C ASN A 2 7.34 1.72 -1.89
N LEU A 3 6.29 1.16 -2.49
CA LEU A 3 5.21 0.42 -1.82
C LEU A 3 5.12 -1.04 -2.32
N PRO A 4 6.17 -1.87 -2.14
CA PRO A 4 6.26 -3.19 -2.75
C PRO A 4 5.20 -4.16 -2.20
N VAL A 5 4.89 -4.12 -0.90
CA VAL A 5 3.89 -5.02 -0.29
C VAL A 5 2.49 -4.68 -0.77
N ILE A 6 2.13 -3.40 -0.87
CA ILE A 6 0.83 -2.96 -1.37
C ILE A 6 0.64 -3.40 -2.84
N GLU A 7 1.69 -3.31 -3.65
CA GLU A 7 1.64 -3.78 -5.04
C GLU A 7 1.47 -5.30 -5.14
N ALA A 8 2.18 -6.06 -4.30
CA ALA A 8 2.05 -7.52 -4.25
C ALA A 8 0.65 -7.97 -3.79
N GLU A 9 0.11 -7.38 -2.72
CA GLU A 9 -1.23 -7.68 -2.22
C GLU A 9 -2.32 -7.31 -3.23
N ARG A 10 -2.17 -6.18 -3.93
CA ARG A 10 -3.06 -5.82 -5.04
C ARG A 10 -3.11 -6.94 -6.09
N ILE A 11 -1.96 -7.46 -6.52
CA ILE A 11 -1.87 -8.54 -7.52
C ILE A 11 -2.49 -9.83 -6.99
N LYS A 12 -2.15 -10.23 -5.77
CA LYS A 12 -2.69 -11.43 -5.10
C LYS A 12 -4.22 -11.41 -5.01
N ARG A 13 -4.81 -10.23 -4.82
CA ARG A 13 -6.27 -10.02 -4.75
C ARG A 13 -6.93 -9.79 -6.11
N GLY A 14 -6.17 -9.79 -7.21
CA GLY A 14 -6.70 -9.54 -8.55
C GLY A 14 -7.20 -8.11 -8.79
N VAL A 15 -6.82 -7.16 -7.92
CA VAL A 15 -7.25 -5.76 -8.02
C VAL A 15 -6.40 -5.06 -9.07
N SER A 16 -6.96 -4.29 -10.01
CA SER A 16 -6.15 -3.51 -10.96
C SER A 16 -5.60 -2.22 -10.29
N ARG A 17 -4.64 -1.52 -10.90
CA ARG A 17 -4.16 -0.23 -10.34
C ARG A 17 -5.27 0.84 -10.34
N ASP A 18 -6.14 0.81 -11.34
CA ASP A 18 -7.34 1.65 -11.39
C ASP A 18 -8.37 1.24 -10.32
N GLY A 19 -8.49 -0.07 -10.05
CA GLY A 19 -9.29 -0.59 -8.95
C GLY A 19 -8.77 -0.14 -7.58
N LEU A 20 -7.45 -0.18 -7.37
CA LEU A 20 -6.80 0.32 -6.16
C LEU A 20 -7.01 1.84 -5.99
N ALA A 21 -6.89 2.60 -7.09
CA ALA A 21 -7.15 4.03 -7.09
C ALA A 21 -8.62 4.32 -6.72
N SER A 22 -9.56 3.56 -7.26
CA SER A 22 -10.99 3.67 -6.97
C SER A 22 -11.30 3.31 -5.51
N LEU A 23 -10.74 2.20 -4.99
CA LEU A 23 -10.86 1.78 -3.60
C LEU A 23 -10.40 2.88 -2.63
N LEU A 24 -9.30 3.55 -2.99
CA LEU A 24 -8.72 4.62 -2.19
C LEU A 24 -9.33 5.99 -2.49
N GLY A 25 -10.25 6.13 -3.44
CA GLY A 25 -10.81 7.41 -3.87
C GLY A 25 -9.75 8.42 -4.32
N VAL A 26 -8.76 7.96 -5.09
CA VAL A 26 -7.68 8.80 -5.65
C VAL A 26 -7.51 8.52 -7.14
N SER A 27 -6.70 9.34 -7.81
CA SER A 27 -6.37 9.09 -9.23
C SER A 27 -5.34 7.97 -9.38
N ARG A 28 -5.36 7.28 -10.53
CA ARG A 28 -4.29 6.32 -10.90
C ARG A 28 -2.90 6.96 -10.87
N ARG A 29 -2.81 8.25 -11.25
CA ARG A 29 -1.56 9.02 -11.19
C ARG A 29 -1.06 9.20 -9.77
N THR A 30 -1.96 9.39 -8.80
CA THR A 30 -1.62 9.45 -7.37
C THR A 30 -0.99 8.13 -6.91
N ILE A 31 -1.55 6.98 -7.30
CA ILE A 31 -0.95 5.66 -7.01
C ILE A 31 0.47 5.55 -7.59
N GLN A 32 0.66 5.94 -8.86
CA GLN A 32 1.98 5.96 -9.49
C GLN A 32 2.96 6.89 -8.76
N ASN A 33 2.53 8.10 -8.42
CA ASN A 33 3.38 9.06 -7.70
C ASN A 33 3.81 8.54 -6.34
N TRP A 34 2.93 7.81 -5.64
CA TRP A 34 3.31 7.10 -4.44
C TRP A 34 4.39 6.09 -4.75
N GLN A 35 4.11 5.10 -5.59
CA GLN A 35 5.00 4.00 -5.97
C GLN A 35 6.38 4.46 -6.48
N ASN A 36 6.42 5.56 -7.22
CA ASN A 36 7.64 6.12 -7.80
C ASN A 36 8.47 6.97 -6.84
N GLY A 37 8.01 7.21 -5.61
CA GLY A 37 8.75 8.08 -4.70
C GLY A 37 8.37 9.55 -4.74
N THR A 38 7.58 10.00 -5.73
CA THR A 38 7.30 11.42 -5.99
C THR A 38 6.52 12.10 -4.87
N THR A 39 5.55 11.40 -4.28
CA THR A 39 4.77 11.89 -3.14
C THR A 39 4.56 10.77 -2.14
N ASP A 40 4.25 11.11 -0.90
CA ASP A 40 3.94 10.12 0.13
C ASP A 40 2.45 9.80 0.18
N MET A 41 2.15 8.57 0.60
CA MET A 41 0.78 8.12 0.84
C MET A 41 0.31 8.69 2.19
N PRO A 42 -0.86 9.36 2.24
CA PRO A 42 -1.43 9.81 3.51
C PRO A 42 -1.75 8.62 4.42
N LEU A 43 -1.50 8.77 5.73
CA LEU A 43 -1.79 7.73 6.74
C LEU A 43 -3.26 7.28 6.71
N SER A 44 -4.19 8.18 6.39
CA SER A 44 -5.61 7.84 6.27
C SER A 44 -5.89 6.81 5.18
N LYS A 45 -5.16 6.85 4.05
CA LYS A 45 -5.28 5.87 2.95
C LYS A 45 -4.67 4.53 3.33
N LEU A 46 -3.56 4.57 4.06
CA LEU A 46 -2.90 3.37 4.57
C LEU A 46 -3.76 2.62 5.60
N VAL A 47 -4.39 3.35 6.53
CA VAL A 47 -5.35 2.78 7.50
C VAL A 47 -6.59 2.24 6.78
N CYS A 48 -7.08 2.91 5.74
CA CYS A 48 -8.17 2.41 4.92
C CYS A 48 -7.81 1.06 4.29
N LEU A 49 -6.65 0.93 3.64
CA LEU A 49 -6.18 -0.34 3.09
C LEU A 49 -6.05 -1.43 4.15
N SER A 50 -5.49 -1.10 5.31
CA SER A 50 -5.35 -2.05 6.42
C SER A 50 -6.70 -2.66 6.83
N LYS A 51 -7.75 -1.83 6.90
CA LYS A 51 -9.12 -2.28 7.21
C LYS A 51 -9.72 -3.11 6.08
N GLU A 52 -9.63 -2.63 4.84
CA GLU A 52 -10.18 -3.31 3.65
C GLU A 52 -9.53 -4.68 3.40
N TRP A 53 -8.23 -4.80 3.68
CA TRP A 53 -7.46 -6.01 3.42
C TRP A 53 -7.29 -6.90 4.65
N GLY A 54 -7.71 -6.44 5.83
CA GLY A 54 -7.64 -7.21 7.07
C GLY A 54 -6.21 -7.50 7.53
N CYS A 55 -5.29 -6.56 7.34
CA CYS A 55 -3.88 -6.70 7.70
C CYS A 55 -3.38 -5.47 8.47
N SER A 56 -2.24 -5.59 9.17
CA SER A 56 -1.66 -4.47 9.89
C SER A 56 -1.03 -3.43 8.95
N VAL A 57 -0.94 -2.19 9.41
CA VAL A 57 -0.24 -1.13 8.70
C VAL A 57 1.25 -1.48 8.53
N ASP A 58 1.88 -2.06 9.55
CA ASP A 58 3.29 -2.48 9.52
C ASP A 58 3.55 -3.48 8.40
N TYR A 59 2.63 -4.44 8.20
CA TYR A 59 2.68 -5.38 7.09
C TYR A 59 2.64 -4.66 5.74
N LEU A 60 1.70 -3.72 5.55
CA LEU A 60 1.58 -2.96 4.30
C LEU A 60 2.82 -2.11 3.99
N LEU A 61 3.49 -1.62 5.03
CA LEU A 61 4.73 -0.88 4.91
C LEU A 61 5.97 -1.77 4.71
N GLY A 62 5.82 -3.09 4.84
CA GLY A 62 6.95 -4.03 4.80
C GLY A 62 7.89 -3.85 6.00
N ILE A 63 7.42 -3.24 7.09
CA ILE A 63 8.17 -3.13 8.33
C ILE A 63 8.05 -4.49 9.01
N GLN A 64 8.97 -5.39 8.72
CA GLN A 64 9.15 -6.56 9.56
C GLN A 64 9.94 -6.14 10.80
N PRO A 65 9.58 -6.64 12.00
CA PRO A 65 10.47 -6.54 13.13
C PRO A 65 11.79 -7.19 12.72
N ASP A 66 12.86 -6.42 12.78
CA ASP A 66 14.20 -6.89 12.55
C ASP A 66 14.42 -8.18 13.35
N GLN A 67 14.63 -9.31 12.66
CA GLN A 67 15.17 -10.50 13.30
C GLN A 67 16.69 -10.35 13.45
N THR A 68 17.16 -9.21 13.98
CA THR A 68 18.50 -9.10 14.56
C THR A 68 18.34 -9.38 16.05
N GLY A 69 18.32 -10.67 16.37
CA GLY A 69 18.14 -11.15 17.73
C GLY A 69 18.53 -12.62 17.84
N ALA A 70 19.80 -12.92 17.61
CA ALA A 70 20.63 -13.91 18.33
C ALA A 70 22.04 -13.95 17.73
#